data_AF-A0A969EH13-F1
#
_entry.id   AF-A0A969EH13-F1
#
_cell.length_a   1.000
_cell.length_b   1.000
_cell.length_c   1.000
_cell.angle_alpha   90.00
_cell.angle_beta   90.00
_cell.angle_gamma   90.00
#
_symmetry.space_group_name_H-M   'P 1'
#
loop_
_entity.id
_entity.type
_entity.pdbx_description
1 polymer ?
#
loop_
_entity_poly.entity_id
_entity_poly.type
_entity_poly.pdbx_seq_one_letter_code
_entity_poly.pdbx_strand_id
1 'polypeptide(L)'
;MYPTFVYDTLSHYFNFQLTNRPQNDFLVDVGGVIATRNISSIFLGLNYYYFNRTLINTNINVSTGSFYKSGQLRSRIDFSSPTHFYLEPEATYNSWDFLQSGDILDPNYKPVVLDRIDRKIGLGAGVPIGKRYRAVLNAHFINNLDRYSNNDVFVSADTLDELRLSGQRLGFAISSNRLNRKQYASAGYAYNFSVDWFNVDEAYTPGSTSLNGAQQKNHQWVTARVSMEQYFKSGIYRTGYLIEGVASNQPFFSNYQGTLINSPGFFPLQDSKSRF
;
A
#
# COMPACT_ATOMS: atom_id res chain seq x y z
N MET A 1 14.25 -22.09 19.25
CA MET A 1 13.90 -23.02 20.35
C MET A 1 14.62 -24.34 20.15
N TYR A 2 15.24 -24.86 21.21
CA TYR A 2 15.92 -26.14 21.23
C TYR A 2 15.29 -26.99 22.36
N PRO A 3 14.59 -28.09 22.03
CA PRO A 3 14.08 -29.00 23.06
C PRO A 3 15.21 -29.90 23.57
N THR A 4 15.32 -30.01 24.89
CA THR A 4 16.25 -30.94 25.57
C THR A 4 15.49 -31.74 26.63
N PHE A 5 15.84 -33.02 26.76
CA PHE A 5 15.32 -33.88 27.82
C PHE A 5 16.46 -34.20 28.78
N VAL A 6 16.30 -33.84 30.05
CA VAL A 6 17.29 -34.11 31.09
C VAL A 6 16.68 -35.12 32.05
N TYR A 7 17.32 -36.29 32.21
CA TYR A 7 16.86 -37.30 33.15
C TYR A 7 17.20 -36.88 34.58
N ASP A 8 16.21 -36.87 35.46
CA ASP A 8 16.38 -36.59 36.89
C ASP A 8 16.47 -37.91 37.67
N THR A 9 17.64 -38.17 38.24
CA THR A 9 17.97 -39.41 38.94
C THR A 9 17.30 -39.53 40.31
N LEU A 10 16.83 -38.43 40.91
CA LEU A 10 16.13 -38.45 42.19
C LEU A 10 14.65 -38.77 42.00
N SER A 11 14.01 -38.12 41.03
CA SER A 11 12.58 -38.28 40.76
C SER A 11 12.25 -39.41 39.78
N HIS A 12 13.25 -39.98 39.09
CA HIS A 12 13.11 -41.02 38.06
C HIS A 12 12.25 -40.60 36.84
N TYR A 13 12.13 -39.29 36.59
CA TYR A 13 11.40 -38.73 35.46
C TYR A 13 12.32 -37.94 34.52
N PHE A 14 11.87 -37.76 33.28
CA PHE A 14 12.52 -36.87 32.31
C PHE A 14 11.97 -35.45 32.45
N ASN A 15 12.85 -34.49 32.68
CA ASN A 15 12.53 -33.07 32.64
C ASN A 15 12.64 -32.56 31.21
N PHE A 16 11.52 -32.10 30.66
CA PHE A 16 11.49 -31.40 29.39
C PHE A 16 11.91 -29.95 29.59
N GLN A 17 13.03 -29.57 28.97
CA GLN A 17 13.54 -28.20 28.96
C GLN A 17 13.43 -27.64 27.55
N LEU A 18 12.89 -26.43 27.43
CA LEU A 18 12.79 -25.72 26.17
C LEU A 18 13.63 -24.44 26.26
N THR A 19 14.83 -24.47 25.69
CA THR A 19 15.70 -23.29 25.65
C THR A 19 15.40 -22.48 24.40
N ASN A 20 15.06 -21.20 24.56
CA ASN A 20 14.93 -20.29 23.44
C ASN A 20 16.10 -19.31 23.39
N ARG A 21 16.59 -19.01 22.18
CA ARG A 21 17.49 -17.86 22.00
C ARG A 21 16.60 -16.62 21.81
N PRO A 22 16.76 -15.57 22.62
CA PRO A 22 16.01 -14.33 22.41
C PRO A 22 16.34 -13.80 21.02
N GLN A 23 15.31 -13.46 20.26
CA GLN A 23 15.46 -12.77 18.99
C GLN A 23 15.61 -11.28 19.27
N ASN A 24 16.31 -10.54 18.41
CA ASN A 24 16.46 -9.10 18.58
C ASN A 24 15.08 -8.44 18.44
N ASP A 25 14.71 -7.66 19.45
CA ASP A 25 13.44 -6.92 19.49
C ASP A 25 13.44 -5.75 18.51
N PHE A 26 14.62 -5.31 18.06
CA PHE A 26 14.78 -4.22 17.11
C PHE A 26 15.42 -4.70 15.80
N LEU A 27 14.70 -4.56 14.68
CA LEU A 27 15.18 -4.91 13.35
C LEU A 27 15.21 -3.68 12.45
N VAL A 28 16.28 -3.54 11.68
CA VAL A 28 16.47 -2.46 10.70
C VAL A 28 16.52 -3.07 9.30
N ASP A 29 15.66 -2.58 8.42
CA ASP A 29 15.60 -2.93 7.01
C ASP A 29 16.13 -1.75 6.18
N VAL A 30 17.05 -2.00 5.26
CA VAL A 30 17.57 -0.97 4.33
C VAL A 30 17.38 -1.46 2.91
N GLY A 31 16.93 -0.58 2.03
CA GLY A 31 16.73 -0.87 0.62
C GLY A 31 16.75 0.37 -0.25
N GLY A 32 16.50 0.19 -1.54
CA GLY A 32 16.43 1.29 -2.49
C GLY A 32 16.34 0.79 -3.92
N VAL A 33 16.11 1.72 -4.84
CA VAL A 33 16.08 1.49 -6.28
C VAL A 33 16.94 2.55 -6.94
N ILE A 34 17.75 2.12 -7.91
CA ILE A 34 18.49 3.00 -8.81
C ILE A 34 17.94 2.75 -10.21
N ALA A 35 17.54 3.81 -10.89
CA ALA A 35 16.96 3.77 -12.22
C ALA A 35 17.55 4.87 -13.10
N THR A 36 17.47 4.68 -14.41
CA THR A 36 17.85 5.68 -15.42
C THR A 36 16.87 6.87 -15.45
N ARG A 37 15.61 6.62 -15.08
CA ARG A 37 14.57 7.65 -14.90
C ARG A 37 14.66 8.26 -13.50
N ASN A 38 13.99 9.40 -13.30
CA ASN A 38 13.97 10.14 -12.04
C ASN A 38 13.18 9.45 -10.91
N ILE A 39 13.24 8.11 -10.80
CA ILE A 39 12.49 7.29 -9.83
C ILE A 39 13.39 6.63 -8.78
N SER A 40 14.67 6.98 -8.76
CA SER A 40 15.63 6.46 -7.79
C SER A 40 15.22 6.87 -6.37
N SER A 41 15.30 5.93 -5.43
CA SER A 41 14.88 6.15 -4.04
C SER A 41 15.66 5.27 -3.07
N ILE A 42 15.75 5.74 -1.83
CA ILE A 42 16.27 4.97 -0.69
C ILE A 42 15.12 4.66 0.26
N PHE A 43 15.24 3.53 0.97
CA PHE A 43 14.25 3.02 1.90
C PHE A 43 14.92 2.62 3.21
N LEU A 44 14.28 2.97 4.33
CA LEU A 44 14.63 2.57 5.68
C LEU A 44 13.38 2.11 6.43
N GLY A 45 13.42 0.89 6.96
CA GLY A 45 12.39 0.31 7.81
C GLY A 45 12.94 0.04 9.21
N LEU A 46 12.23 0.47 10.25
CA LEU A 46 12.53 0.18 11.64
C LEU A 46 11.38 -0.63 12.23
N ASN A 47 11.68 -1.78 12.82
CA ASN A 47 10.70 -2.66 13.42
C ASN A 47 11.06 -2.89 14.89
N TYR A 48 10.11 -2.68 15.78
CA TYR A 48 10.27 -2.91 17.20
C TYR A 48 9.19 -3.86 17.72
N TYR A 49 9.61 -5.00 18.24
CA TYR A 49 8.76 -6.01 18.85
C TYR A 49 8.78 -5.84 20.36
N TYR A 50 7.61 -5.66 20.94
CA TYR A 50 7.42 -5.61 22.38
C TYR A 50 6.43 -6.70 22.79
N PHE A 51 6.86 -7.61 23.66
CA PHE A 51 6.02 -8.71 24.13
C PHE A 51 5.78 -8.59 25.64
N ASN A 52 4.55 -8.24 26.01
CA ASN A 52 4.10 -8.28 27.41
C ASN A 52 2.63 -8.70 27.47
N ARG A 53 2.38 -10.01 27.67
CA ARG A 53 1.07 -10.70 27.56
C ARG A 53 0.43 -10.66 26.16
N THR A 54 0.60 -9.55 25.45
CA THR A 54 0.18 -9.28 24.08
C THR A 54 1.43 -8.97 23.25
N LEU A 55 1.46 -9.38 21.99
CA LEU A 55 2.55 -9.05 21.07
C LEU A 55 2.22 -7.73 20.37
N ILE A 56 3.10 -6.75 20.51
CA ILE A 56 3.04 -5.46 19.82
C ILE A 56 4.21 -5.39 18.84
N ASN A 57 3.93 -5.09 17.59
CA ASN A 57 4.93 -4.82 16.56
C ASN A 57 4.73 -3.42 16.02
N THR A 58 5.65 -2.51 16.33
CA THR A 58 5.66 -1.15 15.81
C THR A 58 6.66 -1.04 14.67
N ASN A 59 6.16 -0.63 13.50
CA ASN A 59 6.93 -0.49 12.28
C ASN A 59 6.89 0.97 11.81
N ILE A 60 8.07 1.50 11.47
CA ILE A 60 8.26 2.81 10.86
C ILE A 60 8.95 2.59 9.52
N ASN A 61 8.32 3.02 8.43
CA ASN A 61 8.88 2.95 7.09
C ASN A 61 9.07 4.36 6.53
N VAL A 62 10.26 4.66 6.04
CA VAL A 62 10.57 5.92 5.38
C VAL A 62 11.20 5.61 4.03
N SER A 63 10.71 6.27 2.99
CA SER A 63 11.34 6.27 1.67
C SER A 63 11.50 7.68 1.18
N THR A 64 12.63 7.98 0.56
CA THR A 64 12.90 9.30 -0.01
C THR A 64 13.59 9.15 -1.36
N GLY A 65 13.16 9.99 -2.29
CA GLY A 65 13.60 10.07 -3.67
C GLY A 65 13.09 11.36 -4.29
N SER A 66 13.51 11.62 -5.52
CA SER A 66 13.04 12.78 -6.30
C SER A 66 11.57 12.63 -6.70
N PHE A 67 11.16 11.46 -7.20
CA PHE A 67 9.79 11.16 -7.61
C PHE A 67 8.87 10.73 -6.46
N TYR A 68 9.35 9.91 -5.53
CA TYR A 68 8.52 9.32 -4.47
C TYR A 68 9.11 9.54 -3.09
N LYS A 69 8.28 10.05 -2.19
CA LYS A 69 8.59 10.21 -0.76
C LYS A 69 7.45 9.61 0.05
N SER A 70 7.78 8.82 1.07
CA SER A 70 6.77 8.25 1.96
C SER A 70 7.23 8.14 3.39
N GLY A 71 6.28 8.34 4.31
CA GLY A 71 6.43 8.01 5.71
C GLY A 71 5.23 7.20 6.18
N GLN A 72 5.47 6.07 6.83
CA GLN A 72 4.42 5.24 7.40
C GLN A 72 4.79 4.83 8.83
N LEU A 73 3.80 4.94 9.72
CA LEU A 73 3.84 4.39 11.06
C LEU A 73 2.69 3.39 11.19
N ARG A 74 3.01 2.18 11.66
CA ARG A 74 2.05 1.10 11.87
C ARG A 74 2.35 0.45 13.21
N SER A 75 1.34 0.20 14.04
CA SER A 75 1.54 -0.56 15.27
C SER A 75 0.51 -1.68 15.32
N ARG A 76 0.95 -2.92 15.21
CA ARG A 76 0.10 -4.11 15.23
C ARG A 76 0.07 -4.69 16.63
N ILE A 77 -1.12 -4.93 17.15
CA ILE A 77 -1.38 -5.49 18.47
C ILE A 77 -2.11 -6.81 18.28
N ASP A 78 -1.44 -7.93 18.54
CA ASP A 78 -1.99 -9.28 18.37
C ASP A 78 -2.58 -9.80 19.69
N PHE A 79 -3.89 -10.01 19.73
CA PHE A 79 -4.61 -10.47 20.92
C PHE A 79 -4.71 -11.99 20.98
N SER A 80 -4.32 -12.56 22.12
CA SER A 80 -4.50 -13.99 22.42
C SER A 80 -5.96 -14.27 22.80
N SER A 81 -6.80 -14.38 21.77
CA SER A 81 -8.21 -14.77 21.86
C SER A 81 -8.45 -16.03 21.02
N PRO A 82 -9.52 -16.80 21.23
CA PRO A 82 -9.80 -17.99 20.41
C PRO A 82 -9.85 -17.69 18.89
N THR A 83 -10.29 -16.48 18.52
CA THR A 83 -10.35 -16.00 17.13
C THR A 83 -9.03 -15.40 16.62
N HIS A 84 -8.04 -15.19 17.49
CA HIS A 84 -6.70 -14.65 17.17
C HIS A 84 -6.74 -13.38 16.30
N PHE A 85 -7.51 -12.37 16.73
CA PHE A 85 -7.61 -11.10 16.00
C PHE A 85 -6.46 -10.14 16.34
N TYR A 86 -6.21 -9.19 15.44
CA TYR A 86 -5.26 -8.10 15.67
C TYR A 86 -5.88 -6.74 15.36
N LEU A 87 -5.39 -5.72 16.04
CA LEU A 87 -5.67 -4.33 15.74
C LEU A 87 -4.41 -3.64 15.22
N GLU A 88 -4.57 -2.75 14.26
CA GLU A 88 -3.45 -2.11 13.56
C GLU A 88 -3.79 -0.63 13.27
N PRO A 89 -3.59 0.29 14.22
CA PRO A 89 -3.51 1.70 13.90
C PRO A 89 -2.38 1.97 12.90
N GLU A 90 -2.69 2.77 11.88
CA GLU A 90 -1.72 3.21 10.88
C GLU A 90 -1.88 4.69 10.51
N ALA A 91 -0.76 5.33 10.23
CA ALA A 91 -0.68 6.64 9.62
C ALA A 91 0.26 6.56 8.42
N THR A 92 -0.11 7.15 7.30
CA THR A 92 0.69 7.14 6.07
C THR A 92 0.63 8.49 5.39
N TYR A 93 1.80 8.94 4.95
CA TYR A 93 2.01 10.09 4.09
C TYR A 93 2.76 9.61 2.86
N ASN A 94 2.24 9.91 1.67
CA ASN A 94 2.94 9.70 0.41
C ASN A 94 2.94 11.02 -0.37
N SER A 95 4.04 11.29 -1.06
CA SER A 95 4.17 12.38 -2.02
C SER A 95 4.76 11.80 -3.31
N TRP A 96 4.07 12.06 -4.41
CA TRP A 96 4.42 11.63 -5.75
C TRP A 96 4.56 12.85 -6.64
N ASP A 97 5.74 13.03 -7.22
CA ASP A 97 6.02 14.11 -8.15
C ASP A 97 6.18 13.52 -9.56
N PHE A 98 5.09 13.53 -10.33
CA PHE A 98 5.09 13.02 -11.71
C PHE A 98 5.69 14.03 -12.71
N LEU A 99 6.16 15.20 -12.24
CA LEU A 99 6.86 16.17 -13.08
C LEU A 99 8.21 15.58 -13.53
N GLN A 100 8.18 14.86 -14.64
CA GLN A 100 9.38 14.28 -15.22
C GLN A 100 9.93 15.17 -16.34
N SER A 101 11.14 15.67 -16.16
CA SER A 101 11.87 16.55 -17.09
C SER A 101 12.52 15.83 -18.28
N GLY A 102 11.97 14.67 -18.69
CA GLY A 102 12.46 13.88 -19.84
C GLY A 102 12.97 12.48 -19.47
N ASP A 103 13.20 11.66 -20.49
CA ASP A 103 13.80 10.33 -20.41
C ASP A 103 14.99 10.28 -21.39
N ILE A 104 16.10 9.69 -20.98
CA ILE A 104 17.30 9.52 -21.83
C ILE A 104 16.99 8.57 -23.00
N LEU A 105 16.02 7.67 -22.84
CA LEU A 105 15.63 6.66 -23.83
C LEU A 105 14.41 7.05 -24.66
N ASP A 106 13.64 8.08 -24.26
CA ASP A 106 12.47 8.57 -25.00
C ASP A 106 12.53 10.10 -25.16
N PRO A 107 13.09 10.59 -26.29
CA PRO A 107 13.22 12.01 -26.56
C PRO A 107 11.89 12.72 -26.88
N ASN A 108 10.77 11.98 -27.06
CA ASN A 108 9.45 12.55 -27.36
C ASN A 108 8.48 12.48 -26.16
N TYR A 109 9.01 12.29 -24.95
CA TYR A 109 8.20 12.21 -23.73
C TYR A 109 7.40 13.51 -23.50
N LYS A 110 6.07 13.39 -23.43
CA LYS A 110 5.19 14.49 -23.02
C LYS A 110 5.18 14.58 -21.48
N PRO A 111 5.58 15.71 -20.89
CA PRO A 111 5.59 15.85 -19.44
C PRO A 111 4.15 15.88 -18.91
N VAL A 112 3.85 15.00 -17.97
CA VAL A 112 2.63 15.08 -17.16
C VAL A 112 2.94 15.96 -15.95
N VAL A 113 2.24 17.08 -15.83
CA VAL A 113 2.37 17.96 -14.66
C VAL A 113 1.35 17.51 -13.62
N LEU A 114 1.81 16.69 -12.67
CA LEU A 114 0.98 16.14 -11.60
C LEU A 114 1.82 15.96 -10.32
N ASP A 115 1.46 16.69 -9.26
CA ASP A 115 1.97 16.53 -7.90
C ASP A 115 0.86 15.98 -7.02
N ARG A 116 1.10 14.86 -6.34
CA ARG A 116 0.11 14.19 -5.50
C ARG A 116 0.62 14.00 -4.09
N ILE A 117 -0.21 14.36 -3.12
CA ILE A 117 0.03 14.11 -1.71
C ILE A 117 -1.13 13.28 -1.16
N ASP A 118 -0.86 12.03 -0.81
CA ASP A 118 -1.83 11.16 -0.17
C ASP A 118 -1.58 11.10 1.34
N ARG A 119 -2.62 11.33 2.14
CA ARG A 119 -2.54 11.18 3.59
C ARG A 119 -3.68 10.31 4.07
N LYS A 120 -3.36 9.34 4.91
CA LYS A 120 -4.35 8.56 5.62
C LYS A 120 -3.95 8.32 7.07
N ILE A 121 -4.95 8.29 7.93
CA ILE A 121 -4.84 7.83 9.31
C ILE A 121 -6.03 6.94 9.61
N GLY A 122 -5.83 5.84 10.31
CA GLY A 122 -6.94 4.94 10.60
C GLY A 122 -6.57 3.72 11.40
N LEU A 123 -7.50 2.79 11.43
CA LEU A 123 -7.43 1.55 12.19
C LEU A 123 -7.84 0.38 11.29
N GLY A 124 -6.98 -0.64 11.25
CA GLY A 124 -7.30 -1.95 10.70
C GLY A 124 -7.62 -2.95 11.82
N ALA A 125 -8.60 -3.81 11.61
CA ALA A 125 -8.89 -4.97 12.44
C ALA A 125 -8.86 -6.23 11.57
N GLY A 126 -7.99 -7.18 11.88
CA GLY A 126 -7.81 -8.37 11.06
C GLY A 126 -8.02 -9.67 11.82
N VAL A 127 -8.57 -10.66 11.13
CA VAL A 127 -8.82 -12.01 11.65
C VAL A 127 -8.35 -13.07 10.66
N PRO A 128 -7.67 -14.14 11.12
CA PRO A 128 -7.43 -15.31 10.31
C PRO A 128 -8.73 -16.11 10.13
N ILE A 129 -9.08 -16.45 8.88
CA ILE A 129 -10.20 -17.32 8.55
C ILE A 129 -9.64 -18.68 8.13
N GLY A 130 -9.81 -19.66 9.02
CA GLY A 130 -9.23 -21.00 8.87
C GLY A 130 -7.70 -20.95 8.80
N LYS A 131 -7.10 -21.78 7.95
CA LYS A 131 -5.63 -21.89 7.81
C LYS A 131 -5.06 -21.14 6.60
N ARG A 132 -5.91 -20.47 5.82
CA ARG A 132 -5.56 -20.01 4.46
C ARG A 132 -5.94 -18.58 4.15
N TYR A 133 -6.93 -18.02 4.84
CA TYR A 133 -7.46 -16.70 4.52
C TYR A 133 -7.23 -15.74 5.68
N ARG A 134 -7.12 -14.46 5.34
CA ARG A 134 -7.09 -13.34 6.28
C ARG A 134 -8.15 -12.34 5.85
N ALA A 135 -9.09 -12.05 6.73
CA ALA A 135 -10.04 -10.96 6.55
C ALA A 135 -9.57 -9.73 7.33
N VAL A 136 -9.75 -8.55 6.75
CA VAL A 136 -9.37 -7.27 7.34
C VAL A 136 -10.48 -6.27 7.11
N LEU A 137 -10.92 -5.62 8.18
CA LEU A 137 -11.76 -4.43 8.15
C LEU A 137 -10.88 -3.21 8.40
N ASN A 138 -11.07 -2.15 7.63
CA ASN A 138 -10.29 -0.94 7.69
C ASN A 138 -11.21 0.27 7.80
N ALA A 139 -10.86 1.21 8.67
CA ALA A 139 -11.50 2.51 8.75
C ALA A 139 -10.42 3.59 8.72
N HIS A 140 -10.47 4.44 7.69
CA HIS A 140 -9.48 5.49 7.46
C HIS A 140 -10.14 6.84 7.27
N PHE A 141 -9.51 7.87 7.81
CA PHE A 141 -9.68 9.25 7.37
C PHE A 141 -8.60 9.56 6.35
N ILE A 142 -9.00 10.10 5.21
CA ILE A 142 -8.10 10.46 4.11
C ILE A 142 -8.09 11.98 3.91
N ASN A 143 -6.96 12.51 3.48
CA ASN A 143 -6.80 13.90 3.06
C ASN A 143 -5.78 13.95 1.92
N ASN A 144 -6.28 13.86 0.70
CA ASN A 144 -5.45 13.84 -0.49
C ASN A 144 -5.46 15.20 -1.17
N LEU A 145 -4.35 15.53 -1.80
CA LEU A 145 -4.15 16.77 -2.54
C LEU A 145 -3.51 16.42 -3.87
N ASP A 146 -4.23 16.67 -4.95
CA ASP A 146 -3.74 16.51 -6.31
C ASP A 146 -3.60 17.91 -6.93
N ARG A 147 -2.42 18.21 -7.46
CA ARG A 147 -2.15 19.43 -8.24
C ARG A 147 -1.79 19.06 -9.65
N TYR A 148 -2.50 19.60 -10.62
CA TYR A 148 -2.33 19.18 -12.02
C TYR A 148 -2.62 20.28 -13.02
N SER A 149 -2.10 20.10 -14.24
CA SER A 149 -2.50 20.87 -15.42
C SER A 149 -3.61 20.14 -16.17
N ASN A 150 -4.56 20.90 -16.73
CA ASN A 150 -5.58 20.35 -17.64
C ASN A 150 -5.09 20.26 -19.09
N ASN A 151 -4.00 20.96 -19.43
CA ASN A 151 -3.45 21.05 -20.79
C ASN A 151 -2.13 20.27 -20.90
N ASP A 152 -1.92 19.66 -22.07
CA ASP A 152 -0.67 18.97 -22.47
C ASP A 152 0.52 19.93 -22.62
N VAL A 153 0.26 21.23 -22.82
CA VAL A 153 1.28 22.27 -23.00
C VAL A 153 1.25 23.17 -21.77
N PHE A 154 2.33 23.12 -20.99
CA PHE A 154 2.48 23.94 -19.78
C PHE A 154 3.36 25.16 -20.08
N VAL A 155 2.87 26.36 -19.77
CA VAL A 155 3.68 27.59 -19.78
C VAL A 155 4.03 27.92 -18.32
N SER A 156 5.27 28.34 -18.03
CA SER A 156 5.70 28.64 -16.65
C SER A 156 4.88 29.72 -15.93
N ALA A 157 4.05 30.47 -16.65
CA ALA A 157 3.12 31.46 -16.09
C ALA A 157 1.79 30.85 -15.61
N ASP A 158 1.52 29.59 -15.96
CA ASP A 158 0.27 28.91 -15.61
C ASP A 158 0.25 28.45 -14.15
N THR A 159 -0.90 28.63 -13.50
CA THR A 159 -1.16 28.09 -12.17
C THR A 159 -1.86 26.74 -12.30
N LEU A 160 -1.44 25.77 -11.47
CA LEU A 160 -2.04 24.44 -11.45
C LEU A 160 -3.40 24.45 -10.77
N ASP A 161 -4.26 23.57 -11.23
CA ASP A 161 -5.50 23.24 -10.54
C ASP A 161 -5.17 22.50 -9.24
N GLU A 162 -5.92 22.80 -8.17
CA GLU A 162 -5.83 22.09 -6.90
C GLU A 162 -7.13 21.32 -6.62
N LEU A 163 -7.02 20.01 -6.48
CA LEU A 163 -8.10 19.12 -6.07
C LEU A 163 -7.77 18.53 -4.70
N ARG A 164 -8.58 18.86 -3.70
CA ARG A 164 -8.47 18.29 -2.36
C ARG A 164 -9.61 17.33 -2.09
N LEU A 165 -9.27 16.13 -1.67
CA LEU A 165 -10.22 15.08 -1.32
C LEU A 165 -10.05 14.72 0.15
N SER A 166 -11.02 15.06 0.99
CA SER A 166 -10.98 14.74 2.42
C SER A 166 -12.23 14.01 2.87
N GLY A 167 -12.07 12.96 3.66
CA GLY A 167 -13.23 12.22 4.15
C GLY A 167 -12.87 10.86 4.71
N GLN A 168 -13.79 9.93 4.57
CA GLN A 168 -13.73 8.61 5.18
C GLN A 168 -13.66 7.52 4.12
N ARG A 169 -12.90 6.47 4.43
CA ARG A 169 -12.82 5.24 3.67
C ARG A 169 -13.04 4.07 4.61
N LEU A 170 -14.05 3.26 4.31
CA LEU A 170 -14.31 1.99 4.99
C LEU A 170 -14.00 0.86 4.03
N GLY A 171 -13.11 -0.05 4.42
CA GLY A 171 -12.66 -1.13 3.56
C GLY A 171 -12.86 -2.50 4.20
N PHE A 172 -13.26 -3.47 3.40
CA PHE A 172 -13.21 -4.89 3.75
C PHE A 172 -12.33 -5.61 2.73
N ALA A 173 -11.42 -6.47 3.19
CA ALA A 173 -10.58 -7.27 2.33
C ALA A 173 -10.46 -8.71 2.84
N ILE A 174 -10.52 -9.68 1.93
CA ILE A 174 -10.16 -11.07 2.18
C ILE A 174 -9.02 -11.47 1.25
N SER A 175 -7.96 -12.03 1.84
CA SER A 175 -6.72 -12.35 1.12
C SER A 175 -6.19 -13.72 1.49
N SER A 176 -5.53 -14.37 0.54
CA SER A 176 -4.76 -15.60 0.72
C SER A 176 -3.48 -15.50 -0.09
N ASN A 177 -2.33 -15.84 0.49
CA ASN A 177 -1.05 -15.83 -0.22
C ASN A 177 -0.26 -17.10 0.16
N ARG A 178 0.10 -17.90 -0.84
CA ARG A 178 0.95 -19.09 -0.73
C ARG A 178 2.06 -19.10 -1.79
N LEU A 179 2.46 -17.93 -2.28
CA LEU A 179 3.58 -17.81 -3.18
C LEU A 179 4.86 -18.25 -2.49
N ASN A 180 5.75 -18.89 -3.25
CA ASN A 180 7.02 -19.36 -2.74
C ASN A 180 8.07 -18.26 -2.55
N ARG A 181 7.88 -17.08 -3.16
CA ARG A 181 8.81 -15.93 -3.11
C ARG A 181 8.02 -14.61 -3.08
N LYS A 182 8.60 -13.59 -2.45
CA LYS A 182 8.02 -12.23 -2.40
C LYS A 182 8.05 -11.52 -3.76
N GLN A 183 9.10 -11.75 -4.55
CA GLN A 183 9.28 -11.23 -5.90
C GLN A 183 9.61 -12.38 -6.84
N TYR A 184 9.13 -12.29 -8.08
CA TYR A 184 9.34 -13.31 -9.12
C TYR A 184 9.00 -14.73 -8.62
N ALA A 185 7.76 -14.87 -8.11
CA ALA A 185 7.24 -16.15 -7.66
C ALA A 185 7.19 -17.15 -8.82
N SER A 186 7.44 -18.42 -8.49
CA SER A 186 7.51 -19.51 -9.49
C SER A 186 6.57 -20.67 -9.16
N ALA A 187 5.91 -20.63 -8.00
CA ALA A 187 4.92 -21.61 -7.59
C ALA A 187 3.99 -21.02 -6.54
N GLY A 188 2.75 -21.51 -6.53
CA GLY A 188 1.73 -21.12 -5.57
C GLY A 188 0.72 -20.15 -6.17
N TYR A 189 -0.07 -19.53 -5.30
CA TYR A 189 -1.11 -18.61 -5.69
C TYR A 189 -1.25 -17.49 -4.67
N ALA A 190 -1.77 -16.35 -5.11
CA ALA A 190 -2.27 -15.28 -4.25
C ALA A 190 -3.61 -14.77 -4.78
N TYR A 191 -4.57 -14.61 -3.88
CA TYR A 191 -5.89 -14.07 -4.16
C TYR A 191 -6.16 -12.92 -3.19
N ASN A 192 -6.69 -11.83 -3.71
CA ASN A 192 -7.14 -10.70 -2.92
C ASN A 192 -8.47 -10.19 -3.47
N PHE A 193 -9.48 -10.14 -2.62
CA PHE A 193 -10.74 -9.48 -2.91
C PHE A 193 -10.94 -8.37 -1.87
N SER A 194 -11.24 -7.16 -2.33
CA SER A 194 -11.51 -6.02 -1.46
C SER A 194 -12.66 -5.17 -1.95
N VAL A 195 -13.41 -4.61 -1.01
CA VAL A 195 -14.48 -3.65 -1.26
C VAL A 195 -14.22 -2.45 -0.37
N ASP A 196 -14.17 -1.28 -0.97
CA ASP A 196 -13.98 0.00 -0.29
C ASP A 196 -15.19 0.89 -0.55
N TRP A 197 -15.76 1.46 0.51
CA TRP A 197 -16.74 2.53 0.45
C TRP A 197 -16.07 3.85 0.83
N PHE A 198 -16.36 4.89 0.06
CA PHE A 198 -15.81 6.22 0.20
C PHE A 198 -16.94 7.21 0.46
N ASN A 199 -16.70 8.14 1.38
CA ASN A 199 -17.49 9.34 1.56
C ASN A 199 -16.53 10.52 1.74
N VAL A 200 -16.41 11.34 0.71
CA VAL A 200 -15.31 12.28 0.55
C VAL A 200 -15.84 13.61 0.04
N ASP A 201 -15.41 14.68 0.70
CA ASP A 201 -15.61 16.04 0.24
C ASP A 201 -14.49 16.43 -0.71
N GLU A 202 -14.89 16.78 -1.92
CA GLU A 202 -14.07 17.42 -2.93
C GLU A 202 -14.10 18.93 -2.72
N ALA A 203 -12.92 19.53 -2.59
CA ALA A 203 -12.71 20.97 -2.72
C ALA A 203 -11.78 21.23 -3.90
N TYR A 204 -12.33 21.85 -4.95
CA TYR A 204 -11.64 22.15 -6.19
C TYR A 204 -11.37 23.64 -6.31
N THR A 205 -10.10 24.00 -6.51
CA THR A 205 -9.65 25.36 -6.79
C THR A 205 -9.05 25.41 -8.20
N PRO A 206 -9.65 26.17 -9.13
CA PRO A 206 -9.17 26.24 -10.50
C PRO A 206 -7.85 27.00 -10.63
N GLY A 207 -6.97 26.52 -11.50
CA GLY A 207 -5.80 27.22 -11.99
C GLY A 207 -6.10 28.08 -13.22
N SER A 208 -5.05 28.62 -13.84
CA SER A 208 -5.14 29.54 -14.99
C SER A 208 -5.72 28.91 -16.25
N THR A 209 -5.65 27.58 -16.35
CA THR A 209 -6.07 26.80 -17.52
C THR A 209 -7.43 26.12 -17.34
N SER A 210 -8.09 26.29 -16.19
CA SER A 210 -9.38 25.66 -15.93
C SER A 210 -10.53 26.40 -16.61
N LEU A 211 -11.45 25.62 -17.16
CA LEU A 211 -12.74 26.11 -17.67
C LEU A 211 -13.83 26.17 -16.58
N ASN A 212 -13.58 25.57 -15.42
CA ASN A 212 -14.54 25.44 -14.33
C ASN A 212 -14.19 26.38 -13.17
N GLY A 213 -15.22 26.92 -12.50
CA GLY A 213 -15.02 27.71 -11.28
C GLY A 213 -14.64 26.86 -10.06
N ALA A 214 -14.32 27.51 -8.95
CA ALA A 214 -14.15 26.84 -7.66
C ALA A 214 -15.44 26.10 -7.26
N GLN A 215 -15.30 24.85 -6.84
CA GLN A 215 -16.43 23.97 -6.53
C GLN A 215 -16.13 23.16 -5.28
N GLN A 216 -17.19 22.88 -4.52
CA GLN A 216 -17.14 21.95 -3.41
C GLN A 216 -18.29 20.96 -3.55
N LYS A 217 -17.99 19.66 -3.55
CA LYS A 217 -18.97 18.58 -3.75
C LYS A 217 -18.69 17.44 -2.80
N ASN A 218 -19.73 16.82 -2.28
CA ASN A 218 -19.60 15.55 -1.57
C ASN A 218 -19.77 14.40 -2.55
N HIS A 219 -18.90 13.40 -2.49
CA HIS A 219 -18.93 12.21 -3.32
C HIS A 219 -18.97 10.96 -2.45
N GLN A 220 -19.81 10.03 -2.85
CA GLN A 220 -19.89 8.71 -2.26
C GLN A 220 -19.84 7.66 -3.34
N TRP A 221 -18.98 6.67 -3.16
CA TRP A 221 -18.86 5.57 -4.10
C TRP A 221 -18.31 4.32 -3.45
N VAL A 222 -18.44 3.22 -4.17
CA VAL A 222 -17.95 1.90 -3.80
C VAL A 222 -17.00 1.44 -4.90
N THR A 223 -15.86 0.88 -4.49
CA THR A 223 -14.90 0.24 -5.37
C THR A 223 -14.70 -1.21 -4.93
N ALA A 224 -14.97 -2.14 -5.82
CA ALA A 224 -14.64 -3.55 -5.64
C ALA A 224 -13.41 -3.90 -6.48
N ARG A 225 -12.45 -4.59 -5.89
CA ARG A 225 -11.21 -5.01 -6.54
C ARG A 225 -10.99 -6.50 -6.33
N VAL A 226 -10.58 -7.16 -7.41
CA VAL A 226 -10.13 -8.55 -7.41
C VAL A 226 -8.74 -8.61 -8.02
N SER A 227 -7.83 -9.33 -7.36
CA SER A 227 -6.50 -9.64 -7.87
C SER A 227 -6.25 -11.13 -7.63
N MET A 228 -5.88 -11.84 -8.69
CA MET A 228 -5.58 -13.26 -8.66
C MET A 228 -4.31 -13.52 -9.44
N GLU A 229 -3.34 -14.15 -8.79
CA GLU A 229 -2.15 -14.68 -9.47
C GLU A 229 -1.90 -16.12 -9.08
N GLN A 230 -1.42 -16.90 -10.05
CA GLN A 230 -1.09 -18.30 -9.84
C GLN A 230 0.03 -18.74 -10.78
N TYR A 231 0.98 -19.47 -10.22
CA TYR A 231 2.14 -20.01 -10.94
C TYR A 231 2.20 -21.52 -10.81
N PHE A 232 2.39 -22.18 -11.95
CA PHE A 232 2.43 -23.64 -12.06
C PHE A 232 3.87 -24.11 -12.18
N LYS A 233 4.27 -25.01 -11.27
CA LYS A 233 5.60 -25.63 -11.29
C LYS A 233 5.63 -26.79 -12.30
N SER A 234 5.76 -26.48 -13.60
CA SER A 234 5.88 -27.49 -14.66
C SER A 234 7.23 -27.42 -15.37
N GLY A 235 8.12 -28.40 -15.17
CA GLY A 235 9.38 -28.49 -15.92
C GLY A 235 10.40 -27.37 -15.65
N ILE A 236 11.15 -26.98 -16.69
CA ILE A 236 12.20 -25.95 -16.65
C ILE A 236 11.61 -24.52 -16.70
N TYR A 237 10.49 -24.35 -17.39
CA TYR A 237 9.78 -23.07 -17.48
C TYR A 237 8.77 -22.92 -16.33
N ARG A 238 8.39 -21.68 -16.02
CA ARG A 238 7.38 -21.38 -15.01
C ARG A 238 6.32 -20.52 -15.67
N THR A 239 5.15 -21.10 -15.88
CA THR A 239 4.00 -20.39 -16.43
C THR A 239 3.04 -19.99 -15.32
N GLY A 240 2.27 -18.95 -15.57
CA GLY A 240 1.30 -18.43 -14.63
C GLY A 240 0.41 -17.38 -15.27
N TYR A 241 -0.53 -16.87 -14.50
CA TYR A 241 -1.37 -15.75 -14.89
C TYR A 241 -1.46 -14.74 -13.76
N LEU A 242 -1.72 -13.50 -14.14
CA LEU A 242 -2.10 -12.38 -13.28
C LEU A 242 -3.39 -11.79 -13.84
N ILE A 243 -4.43 -11.76 -13.03
CA ILE A 243 -5.73 -11.19 -13.36
C ILE A 243 -6.02 -10.10 -12.33
N GLU A 244 -6.25 -8.88 -12.79
CA GLU A 244 -6.76 -7.79 -11.97
C GLU A 244 -8.05 -7.25 -12.57
N GLY A 245 -9.05 -7.05 -11.71
CA GLY A 245 -10.33 -6.48 -12.08
C GLY A 245 -10.75 -5.45 -11.05
N VAL A 246 -11.28 -4.32 -11.53
CA VAL A 246 -11.85 -3.28 -10.68
C VAL A 246 -13.22 -2.90 -11.22
N ALA A 247 -14.21 -2.88 -10.35
CA ALA A 247 -15.52 -2.30 -10.61
C ALA A 247 -15.72 -1.14 -9.63
N SER A 248 -16.07 0.03 -10.15
CA SER A 248 -16.28 1.25 -9.36
C SER A 248 -17.47 2.03 -9.91
N ASN A 249 -18.29 2.58 -9.03
CA ASN A 249 -19.32 3.56 -9.39
C ASN A 249 -18.89 4.99 -9.03
N GLN A 250 -17.58 5.27 -9.04
CA GLN A 250 -17.02 6.59 -8.77
C GLN A 250 -17.71 7.66 -9.64
N PRO A 251 -18.28 8.72 -9.03
CA PRO A 251 -18.89 9.81 -9.77
C PRO A 251 -17.85 10.67 -10.46
N PHE A 252 -18.32 11.50 -11.40
CA PHE A 252 -17.50 12.54 -12.01
C PHE A 252 -17.21 13.65 -10.98
N PHE A 253 -15.95 14.04 -10.87
CA PHE A 253 -15.51 15.14 -10.00
C PHE A 253 -15.72 16.50 -10.69
N SER A 254 -15.17 17.58 -10.16
CA SER A 254 -15.35 18.92 -10.72
C SER A 254 -14.81 19.06 -12.14
N ASN A 255 -13.87 18.21 -12.56
CA ASN A 255 -13.40 18.14 -13.93
C ASN A 255 -12.97 16.70 -14.33
N TYR A 256 -12.67 16.53 -15.62
CA TYR A 256 -12.29 15.24 -16.20
C TYR A 256 -10.94 14.75 -15.66
N GLN A 257 -9.95 15.64 -15.60
CA GLN A 257 -8.58 15.29 -15.20
C GLN A 257 -8.53 14.81 -13.73
N GLY A 258 -9.19 15.50 -12.83
CA GLY A 258 -9.34 15.13 -11.42
C GLY A 258 -10.07 13.79 -11.24
N THR A 259 -11.08 13.52 -12.07
CA THR A 259 -11.77 12.22 -12.11
C THR A 259 -10.82 11.10 -12.55
N LEU A 260 -10.03 11.35 -13.61
CA LEU A 260 -9.07 10.39 -14.15
C LEU A 260 -7.95 10.06 -13.16
N ILE A 261 -7.38 11.07 -12.50
CA ILE A 261 -6.30 10.93 -11.48
C ILE A 261 -6.71 10.00 -10.33
N ASN A 262 -7.99 10.02 -9.96
CA ASN A 262 -8.54 9.22 -8.87
C ASN A 262 -9.18 7.91 -9.33
N SER A 263 -9.25 7.67 -10.64
CA SER A 263 -9.78 6.43 -11.20
C SER A 263 -8.79 5.27 -11.03
N PRO A 264 -9.29 4.02 -10.88
CA PRO A 264 -8.41 2.86 -10.79
C PRO A 264 -7.62 2.62 -12.07
N GLY A 265 -6.29 2.47 -11.94
CA GLY A 265 -5.39 2.06 -13.04
C GLY A 265 -4.89 0.63 -12.90
N PHE A 266 -4.51 0.02 -14.02
CA PHE A 266 -3.86 -1.30 -14.07
C PHE A 266 -2.36 -1.13 -14.25
N PHE A 267 -1.56 -1.64 -13.30
CA PHE A 267 -0.11 -1.42 -13.25
C PHE A 267 0.63 -2.77 -13.11
N PRO A 268 0.74 -3.56 -14.19
CA PRO A 268 1.26 -4.93 -14.13
C PRO A 268 2.77 -5.02 -13.91
N LEU A 269 3.53 -3.99 -14.29
CA LEU A 269 4.99 -3.95 -14.13
C LEU A 269 5.37 -3.13 -12.90
N GLN A 270 6.54 -3.41 -12.36
CA GLN A 270 7.05 -2.75 -11.14
C GLN A 270 7.20 -1.23 -11.33
N ASP A 271 7.53 -0.80 -12.55
CA ASP A 271 7.71 0.61 -12.90
C ASP A 271 6.41 1.27 -13.40
N SER A 272 5.33 0.51 -13.65
CA SER A 272 4.11 1.05 -14.26
C SER A 272 3.49 2.18 -13.43
N LYS A 273 3.61 2.15 -12.10
CA LYS A 273 3.11 3.22 -11.21
C LYS A 273 3.86 4.56 -11.34
N SER A 274 5.04 4.54 -11.95
CA SER A 274 5.79 5.76 -12.26
C SER A 274 5.40 6.39 -13.60
N ARG A 275 4.38 5.85 -14.25
CA ARG A 275 3.80 6.37 -15.48
C ARG A 275 2.36 6.73 -15.17
N PHE A 276 1.98 7.95 -15.55
CA PHE A 276 0.61 8.44 -15.47
C PHE A 276 0.05 8.50 -16.89
#